data_AF-A0A6P5EIM4-F1
#
_entry.id   AF-A0A6P5EIM4-F1
#
_cell.length_a   1.000
_cell.length_b   1.000
_cell.length_c   1.000
_cell.angle_alpha   90.00
_cell.angle_beta   90.00
_cell.angle_gamma   90.00
#
_symmetry.space_group_name_H-M   'P 1'
#
loop_
_entity.id
_entity.type
_entity.pdbx_description
1 polymer ?
#
loop_
_entity_poly.entity_id
_entity_poly.type
_entity_poly.pdbx_seq_one_letter_code
_entity_poly.pdbx_strand_id
1 'polypeptide(L)'
;MQRRRELLQSLPRFPSLLRSFSSAPSPPLQTLERDPSSQTLSPSPPPPPAANRLADLRLRLAAEAPDLSNFVYSVEVGTKKRPLPKPKWMKETIPGGAKYAAIKAKLRELKLHTVCEEARCPNMGECWSGGETGTATATIMILGDTCTRGCRFCNVKTSRTPPPPDPNEPSNVARAIASWGLDYVVITSVDRDDLPDQGSGHFAETVQTLKILKPTMLIEALVPDFRGDPSCVEKVAKSGLDVFAHNIETVEELQSVVRDYRANFKQSLDVLKIAKEYAPEGTLTKTSIMLGCGETPDQVISTMEKVRAAGVDVMTFGQYMRPSKRHMPVSEYVTPEAFEKYRSLGMEMGFRYVASGPMVRSSYKAGEFYIKAMIEADRAKAPLGNYGPQLEQS
;
A
#
# COMPACT_ATOMS: atom_id res chain seq x y z
N MET A 1 -17.00 -9.71 -69.27
CA MET A 1 -15.79 -9.09 -69.85
C MET A 1 -14.85 -8.78 -68.70
N GLN A 2 -13.99 -9.70 -68.26
CA GLN A 2 -12.71 -10.08 -68.88
C GLN A 2 -11.61 -9.03 -68.66
N ARG A 3 -10.91 -9.15 -67.52
CA ARG A 3 -9.44 -9.02 -67.32
C ARG A 3 -9.20 -9.34 -65.83
N ARG A 4 -8.89 -10.62 -65.51
CA ARG A 4 -7.54 -11.22 -65.34
C ARG A 4 -6.91 -10.78 -64.00
N ARG A 5 -6.76 -11.68 -63.01
CA ARG A 5 -5.69 -12.71 -62.87
C ARG A 5 -4.32 -12.00 -62.91
N GLU A 6 -3.57 -11.86 -61.82
CA GLU A 6 -2.75 -12.84 -61.08
C GLU A 6 -2.36 -12.15 -59.74
N LEU A 7 -2.24 -12.75 -58.55
CA LEU A 7 -1.38 -13.85 -58.14
C LEU A 7 -1.92 -14.44 -56.82
N LEU A 8 -2.30 -15.72 -56.87
CA LEU A 8 -2.25 -16.67 -55.75
C LEU A 8 -0.82 -17.22 -55.71
N GLN A 9 -0.14 -17.17 -54.55
CA GLN A 9 0.81 -18.20 -54.07
C GLN A 9 1.57 -17.68 -52.84
N SER A 10 1.22 -18.19 -51.65
CA SER A 10 2.13 -18.61 -50.56
C SER A 10 1.40 -18.65 -49.20
N LEU A 11 0.61 -19.71 -48.98
CA LEU A 11 0.25 -20.16 -47.64
C LEU A 11 1.13 -21.39 -47.34
N PRO A 12 1.97 -21.39 -46.28
CA PRO A 12 2.68 -22.59 -45.89
C PRO A 12 1.74 -23.54 -45.15
N ARG A 13 1.72 -24.79 -45.61
CA ARG A 13 1.01 -25.94 -45.06
C ARG A 13 1.60 -26.36 -43.71
N PHE A 14 0.71 -26.69 -42.78
CA PHE A 14 0.99 -27.49 -41.58
C PHE A 14 1.57 -28.86 -41.94
N PRO A 15 2.59 -29.36 -41.20
CA PRO A 15 2.84 -30.78 -41.09
C PRO A 15 2.17 -31.33 -39.83
N SER A 16 1.27 -32.28 -40.04
CA SER A 16 0.75 -33.20 -39.02
C SER A 16 1.87 -34.11 -38.53
N LEU A 17 2.22 -34.04 -37.25
CA LEU A 17 3.03 -35.04 -36.57
C LEU A 17 2.21 -35.63 -35.41
N LEU A 18 1.50 -36.71 -35.76
CA LEU A 18 1.08 -37.75 -34.81
C LEU A 18 2.34 -38.33 -34.18
N ARG A 19 2.61 -38.01 -32.92
CA ARG A 19 3.54 -38.78 -32.09
C ARG A 19 2.74 -39.73 -31.21
N SER A 20 2.95 -41.00 -31.48
CA SER A 20 2.52 -42.14 -30.67
C SER A 20 3.07 -42.05 -29.26
N PHE A 21 2.23 -42.47 -28.31
CA PHE A 21 2.61 -42.81 -26.95
C PHE A 21 3.70 -43.91 -26.98
N SER A 22 4.83 -43.65 -26.33
CA SER A 22 5.78 -44.69 -25.94
C SER A 22 6.08 -44.51 -24.46
N SER A 23 5.62 -45.49 -23.68
CA SER A 23 5.85 -45.66 -22.26
C SER A 23 7.32 -46.00 -22.01
N ALA A 24 8.06 -45.11 -21.34
CA ALA A 24 9.35 -45.43 -20.77
C ALA A 24 9.16 -46.19 -19.44
N PRO A 25 9.95 -47.25 -19.17
CA PRO A 25 9.80 -48.07 -17.97
C PRO A 25 10.34 -47.35 -16.73
N SER A 26 9.57 -47.43 -15.64
CA SER A 26 9.95 -46.95 -14.31
C SER A 26 11.17 -47.68 -13.75
N PRO A 27 12.13 -47.00 -13.11
CA PRO A 27 13.20 -47.68 -12.38
C PRO A 27 12.64 -48.39 -11.13
N PRO A 28 13.24 -49.51 -10.70
CA PRO A 28 12.71 -50.34 -9.62
C PRO A 28 12.73 -49.61 -8.27
N LEU A 29 11.68 -49.80 -7.48
CA LEU A 29 11.59 -49.42 -6.08
C LEU A 29 12.78 -50.02 -5.31
N GLN A 30 13.69 -49.17 -4.86
CA GLN A 30 14.59 -49.51 -3.76
C GLN A 30 13.85 -49.22 -2.45
N THR A 31 13.59 -50.29 -1.71
CA THR A 31 13.18 -50.28 -0.32
C THR A 31 14.30 -49.65 0.52
N LEU A 32 14.14 -48.36 0.85
CA LEU A 32 14.91 -47.74 1.93
C LEU A 32 14.28 -48.16 3.25
N GLU A 33 14.98 -49.03 3.97
CA GLU A 33 14.68 -49.43 5.33
C GLU A 33 14.64 -48.20 6.24
N ARG A 34 13.63 -48.14 7.11
CA ARG A 34 13.43 -47.08 8.10
C ARG A 34 14.53 -47.16 9.17
N ASP A 35 15.28 -46.09 9.29
CA ASP A 35 16.14 -45.81 10.44
C ASP A 35 15.26 -45.39 11.65
N PRO A 36 15.22 -46.14 12.76
CA PRO A 36 14.35 -45.84 13.90
C PRO A 36 15.10 -44.93 14.89
N SER A 37 15.21 -43.65 14.56
CA SER A 37 15.66 -42.62 15.51
C SER A 37 15.02 -41.25 15.26
N SER A 38 13.70 -41.20 15.08
CA SER A 38 12.97 -39.92 15.12
C SER A 38 12.69 -39.53 16.57
N GLN A 39 13.47 -38.58 17.09
CA GLN A 39 13.14 -37.87 18.32
C GLN A 39 11.82 -37.12 18.13
N THR A 40 10.85 -37.41 18.98
CA THR A 40 9.58 -36.69 19.09
C THR A 40 9.84 -35.29 19.62
N LEU A 41 9.81 -34.29 18.73
CA LEU A 41 9.78 -32.87 19.12
C LEU A 41 8.40 -32.56 19.73
N SER A 42 8.39 -32.31 21.04
CA SER A 42 7.24 -31.78 21.77
C SER A 42 6.82 -30.41 21.21
N PRO A 43 5.50 -30.11 21.14
CA PRO A 43 5.01 -28.83 20.64
C PRO A 43 5.48 -27.68 21.54
N SER A 44 6.02 -26.64 20.93
CA SER A 44 6.42 -25.41 21.62
C SER A 44 5.20 -24.72 22.25
N PRO A 45 5.35 -24.08 23.42
CA PRO A 45 4.25 -23.37 24.06
C PRO A 45 3.76 -22.21 23.20
N PRO A 46 2.48 -21.84 23.29
CA PRO A 46 1.92 -20.74 22.53
C PRO A 46 2.63 -19.42 22.87
N PRO A 47 2.83 -18.52 21.90
CA PRO A 47 3.50 -17.26 22.14
C PRO A 47 2.69 -16.39 23.11
N PRO A 48 3.35 -15.63 24.00
CA PRO A 48 2.67 -14.80 24.99
C PRO A 48 1.84 -13.67 24.33
N PRO A 49 0.85 -13.11 25.05
CA PRO A 49 0.00 -12.02 24.56
C PRO A 49 0.82 -10.82 24.05
N ALA A 50 0.33 -10.12 23.03
CA ALA A 50 1.02 -8.98 22.42
C ALA A 50 1.36 -7.85 23.42
N ALA A 51 0.53 -7.65 24.45
CA ALA A 51 0.77 -6.67 25.50
C ALA A 51 2.02 -6.98 26.35
N ASN A 52 2.28 -8.25 26.64
CA ASN A 52 3.46 -8.68 27.40
C ASN A 52 4.74 -8.56 26.55
N ARG A 53 4.64 -8.78 25.23
CA ARG A 53 5.77 -8.56 24.29
C ARG A 53 6.17 -7.09 24.20
N LEU A 54 5.22 -6.16 24.21
CA LEU A 54 5.53 -4.73 24.15
C LEU A 54 6.18 -4.24 25.46
N ALA A 55 5.76 -4.77 26.62
CA ALA A 55 6.34 -4.45 27.92
C ALA A 55 7.76 -5.03 28.09
N ASP A 56 7.97 -6.28 27.70
CA ASP A 56 9.30 -6.91 27.70
C ASP A 56 10.24 -6.25 26.69
N LEU A 57 9.72 -5.87 25.51
CA LEU A 57 10.47 -5.08 24.54
C LEU A 57 10.81 -3.70 25.10
N ARG A 58 9.90 -3.01 25.80
CA ARG A 58 10.23 -1.73 26.48
C ARG A 58 11.33 -1.90 27.51
N LEU A 59 11.32 -2.97 28.30
CA LEU A 59 12.38 -3.25 29.27
C LEU A 59 13.72 -3.56 28.58
N ARG A 60 13.70 -4.31 27.48
CA ARG A 60 14.89 -4.60 26.66
C ARG A 60 15.40 -3.36 25.94
N LEU A 61 14.54 -2.58 25.28
CA LEU A 61 14.89 -1.32 24.64
C LEU A 61 15.37 -0.27 25.65
N ALA A 62 14.86 -0.27 26.89
CA ALA A 62 15.38 0.58 27.96
C ALA A 62 16.76 0.12 28.46
N ALA A 63 17.08 -1.18 28.37
CA ALA A 63 18.35 -1.76 28.79
C ALA A 63 19.42 -1.80 27.68
N GLU A 64 19.00 -1.91 26.41
CA GLU A 64 19.83 -2.11 25.22
C GLU A 64 19.67 -0.98 24.20
N ALA A 65 19.01 0.13 24.58
CA ALA A 65 18.67 1.31 23.78
C ALA A 65 19.27 1.24 22.38
N PRO A 66 18.50 0.87 21.34
CA PRO A 66 19.04 0.74 20.00
C PRO A 66 19.46 2.13 19.58
N ASP A 67 20.71 2.42 19.85
CA ASP A 67 21.17 3.78 19.89
C ASP A 67 21.36 4.21 18.45
N LEU A 68 20.36 4.93 17.95
CA LEU A 68 20.44 5.61 16.66
C LEU A 68 21.54 6.67 16.69
N SER A 69 22.04 7.08 17.89
CA SER A 69 23.15 8.01 18.03
C SER A 69 24.53 7.40 17.72
N ASN A 70 24.68 6.07 17.76
CA ASN A 70 25.93 5.39 17.42
C ASN A 70 26.28 5.43 15.91
N PHE A 71 25.38 5.90 15.05
CA PHE A 71 25.62 6.02 13.60
C PHE A 71 25.02 7.31 13.05
N VAL A 72 25.50 7.75 11.89
CA VAL A 72 24.95 8.93 11.20
C VAL A 72 23.51 8.63 10.76
N TYR A 73 22.55 9.11 11.55
CA TYR A 73 21.11 8.97 11.31
C TYR A 73 20.66 9.63 10.01
N SER A 74 21.26 10.78 9.71
CA SER A 74 20.86 11.63 8.61
C SER A 74 22.01 12.50 8.12
N VAL A 75 21.82 13.12 6.97
CA VAL A 75 22.71 14.15 6.46
C VAL A 75 21.97 15.48 6.34
N GLU A 76 22.66 16.56 6.71
CA GLU A 76 22.11 17.91 6.71
C GLU A 76 21.67 18.36 5.30
N VAL A 77 20.60 19.16 5.26
CA VAL A 77 20.20 19.88 4.05
C VAL A 77 20.91 21.23 4.02
N GLY A 78 21.50 21.57 2.88
CA GLY A 78 22.10 22.89 2.71
C GLY A 78 21.07 24.02 2.76
N THR A 79 21.51 25.20 3.18
CA THR A 79 20.65 26.39 3.26
C THR A 79 20.47 27.04 1.89
N LYS A 80 19.53 27.98 1.75
CA LYS A 80 19.37 28.78 0.52
C LYS A 80 20.67 29.52 0.13
N LYS A 81 21.47 29.93 1.12
CA LYS A 81 22.76 30.60 0.92
C LYS A 81 23.91 29.62 0.67
N ARG A 82 23.80 28.38 1.14
CA ARG A 82 24.81 27.31 0.99
C ARG A 82 24.12 25.98 0.66
N PRO A 83 23.67 25.78 -0.59
CA PRO A 83 22.97 24.57 -0.97
C PRO A 83 23.92 23.37 -0.94
N LEU A 84 23.44 22.24 -0.42
CA LEU A 84 24.11 20.96 -0.49
C LEU A 84 23.42 20.11 -1.56
N PRO A 85 24.16 19.31 -2.33
CA PRO A 85 23.57 18.42 -3.31
C PRO A 85 22.70 17.36 -2.61
N LYS A 86 21.64 16.91 -3.29
CA LYS A 86 20.88 15.75 -2.82
C LYS A 86 21.81 14.54 -2.67
N PRO A 87 21.68 13.74 -1.61
CA PRO A 87 22.46 12.52 -1.44
C PRO A 87 22.29 11.56 -2.62
N LYS A 88 23.30 10.73 -2.89
CA LYS A 88 23.30 9.83 -4.06
C LYS A 88 22.14 8.82 -4.05
N TRP A 89 21.72 8.36 -2.86
CA TRP A 89 20.59 7.42 -2.70
C TRP A 89 19.22 8.05 -2.93
N MET A 90 19.16 9.37 -3.06
CA MET A 90 17.93 10.13 -3.33
C MET A 90 17.73 10.44 -4.83
N LYS A 91 18.50 9.79 -5.70
CA LYS A 91 18.38 9.98 -7.15
C LYS A 91 17.20 9.20 -7.70
N GLU A 92 16.30 9.91 -8.35
CA GLU A 92 15.11 9.37 -8.97
C GLU A 92 15.44 8.74 -10.33
N THR A 93 14.71 7.70 -10.70
CA THR A 93 14.78 7.10 -12.04
C THR A 93 13.71 7.74 -12.94
N ILE A 94 14.06 8.03 -14.20
CA ILE A 94 13.09 8.63 -15.13
C ILE A 94 12.08 7.54 -15.55
N PRO A 95 10.77 7.78 -15.39
CA PRO A 95 9.76 6.80 -15.79
C PRO A 95 9.71 6.60 -17.30
N GLY A 96 9.59 5.34 -17.74
CA GLY A 96 9.51 4.97 -19.16
C GLY A 96 9.06 3.52 -19.39
N GLY A 97 8.89 3.14 -20.67
CA GLY A 97 8.51 1.78 -21.09
C GLY A 97 7.08 1.64 -21.61
N ALA A 98 6.80 0.55 -22.34
CA ALA A 98 5.54 0.33 -23.04
C ALA A 98 4.33 0.18 -22.09
N LYS A 99 4.48 -0.55 -20.97
CA LYS A 99 3.44 -0.70 -19.94
C LYS A 99 3.07 0.63 -19.28
N TYR A 100 4.08 1.44 -18.94
CA TYR A 100 3.87 2.79 -18.40
C TYR A 100 3.08 3.66 -19.39
N ALA A 101 3.45 3.66 -20.67
CA ALA A 101 2.74 4.41 -21.71
C ALA A 101 1.28 3.93 -21.88
N ALA A 102 1.04 2.62 -21.81
CA ALA A 102 -0.30 2.04 -21.91
C ALA A 102 -1.20 2.45 -20.73
N ILE A 103 -0.71 2.35 -19.49
CA ILE A 103 -1.47 2.80 -18.30
C ILE A 103 -1.75 4.30 -18.39
N LYS A 104 -0.74 5.10 -18.77
CA LYS A 104 -0.90 6.54 -18.96
C LYS A 104 -1.97 6.90 -20.01
N ALA A 105 -2.01 6.18 -21.13
CA ALA A 105 -3.02 6.40 -22.16
C ALA A 105 -4.43 6.08 -21.64
N LYS A 106 -4.59 4.95 -20.94
CA LYS A 106 -5.87 4.54 -20.35
C LYS A 106 -6.38 5.53 -19.30
N LEU A 107 -5.50 6.03 -18.42
CA LEU A 107 -5.87 7.03 -17.42
C LEU A 107 -6.43 8.31 -18.05
N ARG A 108 -5.81 8.76 -19.15
CA ARG A 108 -6.27 9.95 -19.90
C ARG A 108 -7.59 9.71 -20.61
N GLU A 109 -7.75 8.56 -21.27
CA GLU A 109 -8.98 8.18 -21.96
C GLU A 109 -10.18 8.20 -20.99
N LEU A 110 -9.97 7.67 -19.79
CA LEU A 110 -10.99 7.52 -18.76
C LEU A 110 -11.13 8.74 -17.85
N LYS A 111 -10.35 9.80 -18.09
CA LYS A 111 -10.31 11.03 -17.28
C LYS A 111 -10.11 10.75 -15.78
N LEU A 112 -9.29 9.75 -15.47
CA LEU A 112 -9.00 9.35 -14.09
C LEU A 112 -7.80 10.11 -13.55
N HIS A 113 -7.89 10.53 -12.29
CA HIS A 113 -6.78 11.13 -11.58
C HIS A 113 -5.97 10.06 -10.85
N THR A 114 -4.66 10.27 -10.75
CA THR A 114 -3.78 9.42 -9.94
C THR A 114 -2.94 10.29 -9.03
N VAL A 115 -2.77 9.88 -7.77
CA VAL A 115 -1.82 10.54 -6.87
C VAL A 115 -0.39 10.45 -7.44
N CYS A 116 -0.11 9.41 -8.21
CA CYS A 116 1.14 9.22 -8.94
C CYS A 116 1.50 10.46 -9.78
N GLU A 117 0.57 10.93 -10.61
CA GLU A 117 0.77 12.10 -11.47
C GLU A 117 0.64 13.42 -10.67
N GLU A 118 -0.40 13.56 -9.86
CA GLU A 118 -0.68 14.81 -9.14
C GLU A 118 0.37 15.15 -8.07
N ALA A 119 0.91 14.13 -7.39
CA ALA A 119 1.96 14.29 -6.39
C ALA A 119 3.38 14.21 -6.97
N ARG A 120 3.54 14.06 -8.30
CA ARG A 120 4.83 13.92 -8.99
C ARG A 120 5.69 12.81 -8.40
N CYS A 121 5.11 11.62 -8.28
CA CYS A 121 5.74 10.50 -7.62
C CYS A 121 7.01 10.04 -8.38
N PRO A 122 8.17 9.89 -7.72
CA PRO A 122 9.38 9.43 -8.39
C PRO A 122 9.32 7.94 -8.78
N ASN A 123 8.39 7.17 -8.20
CA ASN A 123 8.30 5.72 -8.38
C ASN A 123 7.34 5.30 -9.52
N MET A 124 6.76 6.24 -10.26
CA MET A 124 5.73 5.95 -11.28
C MET A 124 6.17 4.90 -12.30
N GLY A 125 7.41 5.01 -12.78
CA GLY A 125 7.93 4.11 -13.81
C GLY A 125 8.00 2.67 -13.31
N GLU A 126 8.45 2.48 -12.06
CA GLU A 126 8.56 1.17 -11.44
C GLU A 126 7.18 0.57 -11.12
N CYS A 127 6.29 1.35 -10.49
CA CYS A 127 4.96 0.87 -10.10
C CYS A 127 4.11 0.48 -11.33
N TRP A 128 4.12 1.29 -12.39
CA TRP A 128 3.25 1.07 -13.55
C TRP A 128 3.82 0.04 -14.54
N SER A 129 5.15 -0.11 -14.62
CA SER A 129 5.74 -1.19 -15.43
C SER A 129 5.65 -2.57 -14.77
N GLY A 130 5.39 -2.60 -13.47
CA GLY A 130 5.45 -3.79 -12.63
C GLY A 130 6.88 -4.19 -12.25
N GLY A 131 7.90 -3.40 -12.61
CA GLY A 131 9.32 -3.64 -12.32
C GLY A 131 9.77 -5.10 -12.55
N GLU A 132 10.68 -5.59 -11.72
CA GLU A 132 11.23 -6.96 -11.81
C GLU A 132 10.22 -8.06 -11.45
N THR A 133 9.21 -7.72 -10.63
CA THR A 133 8.23 -8.68 -10.11
C THR A 133 7.00 -8.88 -11.01
N GLY A 134 6.89 -8.11 -12.10
CA GLY A 134 5.80 -8.22 -13.09
C GLY A 134 4.42 -7.72 -12.63
N THR A 135 4.21 -7.49 -11.34
CA THR A 135 2.93 -6.99 -10.78
C THR A 135 2.88 -5.47 -10.90
N ALA A 136 2.07 -4.98 -11.84
CA ALA A 136 1.78 -3.56 -11.97
C ALA A 136 0.78 -3.12 -10.90
N THR A 137 0.99 -1.95 -10.33
CA THR A 137 0.03 -1.31 -9.42
C THR A 137 -0.17 0.14 -9.82
N ALA A 138 -1.41 0.62 -9.65
CA ALA A 138 -1.76 2.02 -9.79
C ALA A 138 -2.48 2.47 -8.51
N THR A 139 -2.20 3.71 -8.10
CA THR A 139 -2.97 4.39 -7.06
C THR A 139 -3.92 5.38 -7.71
N ILE A 140 -5.21 5.07 -7.64
CA ILE A 140 -6.28 5.84 -8.27
C ILE A 140 -6.84 6.81 -7.26
N MET A 141 -6.96 8.08 -7.66
CA MET A 141 -7.50 9.14 -6.84
C MET A 141 -8.92 9.45 -7.32
N ILE A 142 -9.90 9.16 -6.47
CA ILE A 142 -11.31 9.48 -6.68
C ILE A 142 -11.68 10.82 -6.02
N LEU A 143 -12.89 11.33 -6.27
CA LEU A 143 -13.41 12.61 -5.76
C LEU A 143 -12.67 13.84 -6.29
N GLY A 144 -12.04 13.70 -7.46
CA GLY A 144 -11.32 14.76 -8.17
C GLY A 144 -9.87 14.98 -7.70
N ASP A 145 -9.27 16.08 -8.16
CA ASP A 145 -7.86 16.42 -7.96
C ASP A 145 -7.61 17.64 -7.05
N THR A 146 -8.68 18.14 -6.42
CA THR A 146 -8.67 19.39 -5.68
C THR A 146 -9.21 19.18 -4.27
N CYS A 147 -8.36 19.36 -3.28
CA CYS A 147 -8.58 19.07 -1.87
C CYS A 147 -9.16 20.27 -1.10
N THR A 148 -10.02 20.03 -0.12
CA THR A 148 -10.49 21.06 0.83
C THR A 148 -9.46 21.42 1.89
N ARG A 149 -8.33 20.70 1.94
CA ARG A 149 -7.25 20.83 2.94
C ARG A 149 -5.92 21.23 2.32
N GLY A 150 -5.11 21.93 3.10
CA GLY A 150 -3.82 22.49 2.71
C GLY A 150 -2.64 21.93 3.51
N CYS A 151 -2.39 20.63 3.46
CA CYS A 151 -1.21 20.02 4.07
C CYS A 151 0.08 20.58 3.47
N ARG A 152 1.06 20.95 4.30
CA ARG A 152 2.26 21.70 3.89
C ARG A 152 3.28 20.86 3.10
N PHE A 153 3.11 19.54 3.10
CA PHE A 153 3.90 18.59 2.32
C PHE A 153 3.26 18.21 0.97
N CYS A 154 1.95 18.40 0.83
CA CYS A 154 1.16 17.80 -0.26
C CYS A 154 1.08 18.72 -1.48
N ASN A 155 1.27 18.16 -2.68
CA ASN A 155 1.26 18.89 -3.96
C ASN A 155 -0.10 18.92 -4.66
N VAL A 156 -1.12 18.27 -4.09
CA VAL A 156 -2.49 18.27 -4.62
C VAL A 156 -3.06 19.70 -4.60
N LYS A 157 -3.88 20.04 -5.59
CA LYS A 157 -4.51 21.36 -5.68
C LYS A 157 -5.43 21.57 -4.48
N THR A 158 -5.64 22.83 -4.09
CA THR A 158 -6.51 23.14 -2.94
C THR A 158 -7.57 24.16 -3.32
N SER A 159 -8.79 23.93 -2.85
CA SER A 159 -9.92 24.86 -2.98
C SER A 159 -10.89 24.65 -1.84
N ARG A 160 -11.47 25.73 -1.31
CA ARG A 160 -12.57 25.62 -0.33
C ARG A 160 -13.87 25.13 -0.97
N THR A 161 -13.99 25.27 -2.27
CA THR A 161 -15.17 24.91 -3.07
C THR A 161 -14.68 24.14 -4.30
N PRO A 162 -14.21 22.89 -4.13
CA PRO A 162 -13.85 22.05 -5.26
C PRO A 162 -15.10 21.76 -6.12
N PRO A 163 -14.93 21.37 -7.40
CA PRO A 163 -16.05 20.91 -8.22
C PRO A 163 -16.81 19.75 -7.54
N PRO A 164 -18.13 19.61 -7.81
CA PRO A 164 -18.87 18.45 -7.34
C PRO A 164 -18.26 17.16 -7.93
N PRO A 165 -18.21 16.05 -7.16
CA PRO A 165 -17.72 14.78 -7.69
C PRO A 165 -18.70 14.27 -8.76
N ASP A 166 -18.19 13.52 -9.74
CA ASP A 166 -19.04 12.84 -10.73
C ASP A 166 -19.78 11.68 -10.05
N PRO A 167 -21.13 11.66 -10.00
CA PRO A 167 -21.88 10.57 -9.38
C PRO A 167 -21.61 9.20 -10.02
N ASN A 168 -21.14 9.15 -11.27
CA ASN A 168 -20.83 7.90 -11.96
C ASN A 168 -19.37 7.47 -11.81
N GLU A 169 -18.52 8.28 -11.15
CA GLU A 169 -17.10 7.98 -10.93
C GLU A 169 -16.89 6.59 -10.28
N PRO A 170 -17.65 6.15 -9.24
CA PRO A 170 -17.43 4.83 -8.63
C PRO A 170 -17.54 3.69 -9.64
N SER A 171 -18.62 3.72 -10.43
CA SER A 171 -18.90 2.74 -11.47
C SER A 171 -17.90 2.79 -12.62
N ASN A 172 -17.50 4.00 -13.06
CA ASN A 172 -16.55 4.19 -14.15
C ASN A 172 -15.14 3.73 -13.76
N VAL A 173 -14.69 4.11 -12.56
CA VAL A 173 -13.40 3.70 -11.98
C VAL A 173 -13.35 2.19 -11.79
N ALA A 174 -14.39 1.59 -11.22
CA ALA A 174 -14.43 0.14 -11.00
C ALA A 174 -14.36 -0.65 -12.32
N ARG A 175 -15.14 -0.26 -13.34
CA ARG A 175 -15.07 -0.88 -14.68
C ARG A 175 -13.70 -0.72 -15.32
N ALA A 176 -13.10 0.47 -15.20
CA ALA A 176 -11.77 0.73 -15.70
C ALA A 176 -10.73 -0.20 -15.06
N ILE A 177 -10.66 -0.22 -13.73
CA ILE A 177 -9.68 -1.03 -12.98
C ILE A 177 -9.88 -2.53 -13.25
N ALA A 178 -11.12 -3.01 -13.31
CA ALA A 178 -11.41 -4.40 -13.61
C ALA A 178 -10.84 -4.84 -14.97
N SER A 179 -10.79 -3.92 -15.95
CA SER A 179 -10.21 -4.17 -17.27
C SER A 179 -8.68 -4.13 -17.33
N TRP A 180 -7.99 -3.71 -16.25
CA TRP A 180 -6.56 -3.40 -16.30
C TRP A 180 -5.63 -4.57 -16.00
N GLY A 181 -6.14 -5.78 -15.77
CA GLY A 181 -5.30 -6.97 -15.51
C GLY A 181 -4.40 -6.82 -14.27
N LEU A 182 -4.72 -5.86 -13.37
CA LEU A 182 -4.05 -5.66 -12.10
C LEU A 182 -4.63 -6.64 -11.07
N ASP A 183 -3.81 -7.12 -10.15
CA ASP A 183 -4.28 -7.97 -9.03
C ASP A 183 -4.42 -7.21 -7.71
N TYR A 184 -3.80 -6.02 -7.64
CA TYR A 184 -3.81 -5.14 -6.48
C TYR A 184 -4.03 -3.70 -6.96
N VAL A 185 -4.89 -2.96 -6.26
CA VAL A 185 -5.10 -1.53 -6.52
C VAL A 185 -5.17 -0.77 -5.21
N VAL A 186 -4.61 0.44 -5.23
CA VAL A 186 -4.80 1.41 -4.14
C VAL A 186 -5.81 2.46 -4.61
N ILE A 187 -6.86 2.66 -3.83
CA ILE A 187 -7.83 3.74 -4.04
C ILE A 187 -7.60 4.78 -2.94
N THR A 188 -7.45 6.05 -3.34
CA THR A 188 -7.30 7.18 -2.42
C THR A 188 -8.23 8.32 -2.84
N SER A 189 -8.37 9.36 -2.02
CA SER A 189 -9.08 10.57 -2.41
C SER A 189 -8.41 11.81 -1.83
N VAL A 190 -8.83 12.95 -2.33
CA VAL A 190 -8.67 14.22 -1.63
C VAL A 190 -9.61 14.31 -0.42
N ASP A 191 -9.35 15.21 0.53
CA ASP A 191 -10.35 15.57 1.54
C ASP A 191 -11.50 16.35 0.89
N ARG A 192 -12.73 15.98 1.26
CA ARG A 192 -13.98 16.58 0.80
C ARG A 192 -14.82 17.05 1.96
N ASP A 193 -14.26 17.96 2.77
CA ASP A 193 -14.96 18.54 3.93
C ASP A 193 -16.24 19.32 3.53
N ASP A 194 -16.40 19.62 2.24
CA ASP A 194 -17.58 20.24 1.64
C ASP A 194 -18.77 19.28 1.47
N LEU A 195 -18.54 17.97 1.50
CA LEU A 195 -19.59 16.95 1.40
C LEU A 195 -20.11 16.54 2.79
N PRO A 196 -21.42 16.31 2.97
CA PRO A 196 -21.99 15.89 4.25
C PRO A 196 -21.37 14.62 4.82
N ASP A 197 -21.11 13.63 3.97
CA ASP A 197 -20.49 12.34 4.33
C ASP A 197 -18.99 12.30 4.07
N GLN A 198 -18.41 13.45 3.72
CA GLN A 198 -16.98 13.64 3.48
C GLN A 198 -16.39 12.73 2.38
N GLY A 199 -17.25 12.22 1.48
CA GLY A 199 -16.86 11.31 0.41
C GLY A 199 -16.81 9.82 0.79
N SER A 200 -17.16 9.46 2.03
CA SER A 200 -17.12 8.07 2.52
C SER A 200 -18.03 7.13 1.71
N GLY A 201 -19.22 7.57 1.30
CA GLY A 201 -20.13 6.78 0.48
C GLY A 201 -19.57 6.50 -0.91
N HIS A 202 -18.98 7.51 -1.53
CA HIS A 202 -18.35 7.40 -2.84
C HIS A 202 -17.18 6.40 -2.83
N PHE A 203 -16.38 6.44 -1.77
CA PHE A 203 -15.31 5.48 -1.53
C PHE A 203 -15.84 4.05 -1.41
N ALA A 204 -16.83 3.84 -0.53
CA ALA A 204 -17.41 2.53 -0.29
C ALA A 204 -18.06 1.93 -1.54
N GLU A 205 -18.80 2.74 -2.30
CA GLU A 205 -19.43 2.33 -3.55
C GLU A 205 -18.39 1.92 -4.61
N THR A 206 -17.27 2.64 -4.69
CA THR A 206 -16.18 2.30 -5.63
C THR A 206 -15.58 0.93 -5.29
N VAL A 207 -15.30 0.68 -4.01
CA VAL A 207 -14.74 -0.59 -3.54
C VAL A 207 -15.73 -1.74 -3.78
N GLN A 208 -16.99 -1.57 -3.38
CA GLN A 208 -18.04 -2.59 -3.53
C GLN A 208 -18.26 -2.94 -5.01
N THR A 209 -18.38 -1.92 -5.87
CA THR A 209 -18.55 -2.13 -7.31
C THR A 209 -17.36 -2.88 -7.91
N LEU A 210 -16.13 -2.53 -7.51
CA LEU A 210 -14.95 -3.23 -7.98
C LEU A 210 -14.90 -4.68 -7.49
N LYS A 211 -15.30 -4.96 -6.25
CA LYS A 211 -15.40 -6.33 -5.72
C LYS A 211 -16.47 -7.15 -6.42
N ILE A 212 -17.58 -6.55 -6.83
CA ILE A 212 -18.60 -7.22 -7.65
C ILE A 212 -18.03 -7.59 -9.03
N LEU A 213 -17.36 -6.64 -9.69
CA LEU A 213 -16.81 -6.84 -11.04
C LEU A 213 -15.60 -7.78 -11.07
N LYS A 214 -14.77 -7.76 -10.02
CA LYS A 214 -13.59 -8.61 -9.88
C LYS A 214 -13.39 -9.02 -8.41
N PRO A 215 -14.07 -10.10 -7.94
CA PRO A 215 -14.02 -10.54 -6.54
C PRO A 215 -12.61 -10.88 -6.03
N THR A 216 -11.71 -11.29 -6.92
CA THR A 216 -10.33 -11.66 -6.58
C THR A 216 -9.37 -10.46 -6.48
N MET A 217 -9.79 -9.26 -6.88
CA MET A 217 -8.97 -8.05 -6.78
C MET A 217 -8.68 -7.73 -5.32
N LEU A 218 -7.41 -7.48 -4.98
CA LEU A 218 -7.04 -6.92 -3.70
C LEU A 218 -7.13 -5.39 -3.75
N ILE A 219 -7.80 -4.80 -2.76
CA ILE A 219 -8.08 -3.38 -2.69
C ILE A 219 -7.56 -2.81 -1.37
N GLU A 220 -6.65 -1.85 -1.49
CA GLU A 220 -6.23 -0.97 -0.39
C GLU A 220 -6.95 0.38 -0.51
N ALA A 221 -7.68 0.78 0.52
CA ALA A 221 -8.29 2.11 0.59
C ALA A 221 -7.43 3.01 1.48
N LEU A 222 -6.70 3.96 0.88
CA LEU A 222 -5.99 5.02 1.58
C LEU A 222 -6.93 6.22 1.77
N VAL A 223 -7.56 6.28 2.95
CA VAL A 223 -8.66 7.21 3.21
C VAL A 223 -8.20 8.51 3.89
N PRO A 224 -8.96 9.61 3.72
CA PRO A 224 -8.94 10.77 4.60
C PRO A 224 -9.27 10.40 6.06
N ASP A 225 -9.14 11.38 6.97
CA ASP A 225 -9.53 11.18 8.38
C ASP A 225 -11.03 11.36 8.64
N PHE A 226 -11.80 11.80 7.63
CA PHE A 226 -13.22 12.14 7.75
C PHE A 226 -13.56 13.03 8.97
N ARG A 227 -12.65 13.94 9.35
CA ARG A 227 -12.76 14.77 10.57
C ARG A 227 -13.02 13.96 11.85
N GLY A 228 -12.60 12.69 11.86
CA GLY A 228 -12.84 11.76 12.96
C GLY A 228 -14.27 11.24 13.08
N ASP A 229 -15.13 11.40 12.07
CA ASP A 229 -16.51 10.89 12.07
C ASP A 229 -16.51 9.35 11.98
N PRO A 230 -16.93 8.63 13.04
CA PRO A 230 -16.90 7.17 13.06
C PRO A 230 -17.81 6.54 12.00
N SER A 231 -18.94 7.20 11.66
CA SER A 231 -19.89 6.66 10.68
C SER A 231 -19.29 6.64 9.27
N CYS A 232 -18.45 7.61 8.94
CA CYS A 232 -17.71 7.66 7.69
C CYS A 232 -16.66 6.55 7.63
N VAL A 233 -15.92 6.33 8.72
CA VAL A 233 -14.90 5.28 8.82
C VAL A 233 -15.54 3.89 8.72
N GLU A 234 -16.59 3.63 9.49
CA GLU A 234 -17.33 2.37 9.50
C GLU A 234 -17.84 2.02 8.09
N LYS A 235 -18.43 3.00 7.39
CA LYS A 235 -18.97 2.81 6.04
C LYS A 235 -17.90 2.30 5.07
N VAL A 236 -16.70 2.89 5.10
CA VAL A 236 -15.60 2.46 4.22
C VAL A 236 -15.02 1.13 4.71
N ALA A 237 -14.85 0.93 6.01
CA ALA A 237 -14.33 -0.32 6.59
C ALA A 237 -15.17 -1.55 6.20
N LYS A 238 -16.49 -1.38 6.08
CA LYS A 238 -17.44 -2.45 5.69
C LYS A 238 -17.59 -2.64 4.17
N SER A 239 -16.84 -1.92 3.34
CA SER A 239 -16.99 -1.96 1.88
C SER A 239 -16.44 -3.23 1.21
N GLY A 240 -15.73 -4.09 1.95
CA GLY A 240 -15.12 -5.32 1.43
C GLY A 240 -13.68 -5.15 0.96
N LEU A 241 -13.04 -4.01 1.27
CA LEU A 241 -11.60 -3.80 1.09
C LEU A 241 -10.75 -4.81 1.86
N ASP A 242 -9.51 -5.02 1.41
CA ASP A 242 -8.57 -5.95 2.04
C ASP A 242 -7.58 -5.22 2.97
N VAL A 243 -7.30 -3.95 2.69
CA VAL A 243 -6.42 -3.10 3.50
C VAL A 243 -7.05 -1.73 3.71
N PHE A 244 -7.28 -1.37 4.96
CA PHE A 244 -7.70 -0.03 5.36
C PHE A 244 -6.45 0.78 5.73
N ALA A 245 -6.13 1.79 4.94
CA ALA A 245 -4.97 2.63 5.17
C ALA A 245 -5.39 4.06 5.54
N HIS A 246 -4.75 4.61 6.56
CA HIS A 246 -4.81 6.03 6.88
C HIS A 246 -3.45 6.48 7.40
N ASN A 247 -2.86 7.49 6.76
CA ASN A 247 -1.54 7.97 7.14
C ASN A 247 -1.61 9.01 8.26
N ILE A 248 -0.84 8.79 9.32
CA ILE A 248 -0.59 9.81 10.36
C ILE A 248 0.45 10.86 9.91
N GLU A 249 1.21 10.54 8.85
CA GLU A 249 2.16 11.36 8.10
C GLU A 249 3.42 11.83 8.83
N THR A 250 3.33 12.16 10.12
CA THR A 250 4.48 12.59 10.93
C THR A 250 4.23 12.29 12.41
N VAL A 251 5.21 12.58 13.26
CA VAL A 251 5.14 12.45 14.71
C VAL A 251 4.11 13.41 15.31
N GLU A 252 3.66 13.14 16.54
CA GLU A 252 2.59 13.90 17.20
C GLU A 252 2.92 15.40 17.32
N GLU A 253 4.17 15.71 17.62
CA GLU A 253 4.70 17.06 17.85
C GLU A 253 4.70 17.93 16.58
N LEU A 254 4.72 17.30 15.39
CA LEU A 254 4.85 18.00 14.11
C LEU A 254 3.54 18.06 13.32
N GLN A 255 2.43 17.52 13.84
CA GLN A 255 1.15 17.45 13.13
C GLN A 255 0.71 18.81 12.57
N SER A 256 0.69 19.86 13.39
CA SER A 256 0.27 21.22 12.98
C SER A 256 1.26 21.91 12.03
N VAL A 257 2.52 21.46 12.02
CA VAL A 257 3.57 21.99 11.15
C VAL A 257 3.53 21.32 9.78
N VAL A 258 3.12 20.05 9.71
CA VAL A 258 3.17 19.24 8.48
C VAL A 258 1.81 19.16 7.80
N ARG A 259 0.74 18.92 8.55
CA ARG A 259 -0.61 18.66 8.05
C ARG A 259 -1.51 19.89 8.20
N ASP A 260 -2.65 19.85 7.54
CA ASP A 260 -3.71 20.85 7.74
C ASP A 260 -4.17 20.84 9.21
N TYR A 261 -4.51 22.01 9.77
CA TYR A 261 -4.88 22.19 11.18
C TYR A 261 -6.11 21.36 11.61
N ARG A 262 -6.94 20.91 10.65
CA ARG A 262 -8.07 20.01 10.90
C ARG A 262 -7.66 18.55 11.15
N ALA A 263 -6.43 18.19 10.82
CA ALA A 263 -5.87 16.87 11.07
C ALA A 263 -4.99 16.87 12.33
N ASN A 264 -5.05 15.79 13.11
CA ASN A 264 -4.21 15.61 14.29
C ASN A 264 -3.91 14.14 14.55
N PHE A 265 -2.92 13.89 15.41
CA PHE A 265 -2.41 12.55 15.70
C PHE A 265 -3.48 11.62 16.29
N LYS A 266 -4.20 12.09 17.31
CA LYS A 266 -5.23 11.31 17.99
C LYS A 266 -6.35 10.92 17.04
N GLN A 267 -6.88 11.87 16.29
CA GLN A 267 -7.92 11.63 15.29
C GLN A 267 -7.48 10.58 14.27
N SER A 268 -6.27 10.69 13.75
CA SER A 268 -5.74 9.73 12.79
C SER A 268 -5.55 8.32 13.37
N LEU A 269 -5.11 8.20 14.62
CA LEU A 269 -5.05 6.90 15.30
C LEU A 269 -6.45 6.33 15.57
N ASP A 270 -7.41 7.17 15.95
CA ASP A 270 -8.78 6.74 16.23
C ASP A 270 -9.46 6.22 14.95
N VAL A 271 -9.23 6.85 13.79
CA VAL A 271 -9.67 6.33 12.47
C VAL A 271 -9.18 4.90 12.25
N LEU A 272 -7.91 4.60 12.53
CA LEU A 272 -7.35 3.26 12.36
C LEU A 272 -7.93 2.25 13.36
N LYS A 273 -8.19 2.67 14.60
CA LYS A 273 -8.82 1.82 15.61
C LYS A 273 -10.27 1.49 15.24
N ILE A 274 -11.04 2.48 14.82
CA ILE A 274 -12.43 2.32 14.37
C ILE A 274 -12.46 1.40 13.15
N ALA A 275 -11.54 1.60 12.19
CA ALA A 275 -11.44 0.69 11.04
C ALA A 275 -11.20 -0.76 11.47
N LYS A 276 -10.33 -0.99 12.47
CA LYS A 276 -10.07 -2.33 13.01
C LYS A 276 -11.29 -2.95 13.70
N GLU A 277 -12.11 -2.13 14.35
CA GLU A 277 -13.33 -2.56 15.05
C GLU A 277 -14.43 -3.00 14.08
N TYR A 278 -14.62 -2.25 12.98
CA TYR A 278 -15.74 -2.46 12.06
C TYR A 278 -15.40 -3.26 10.80
N ALA A 279 -14.13 -3.31 10.40
CA ALA A 279 -13.74 -4.07 9.22
C ALA A 279 -13.91 -5.59 9.44
N PRO A 280 -14.25 -6.35 8.40
CA PRO A 280 -14.27 -7.81 8.47
C PRO A 280 -12.96 -8.40 8.99
N GLU A 281 -13.05 -9.57 9.65
CA GLU A 281 -11.86 -10.29 10.10
C GLU A 281 -10.93 -10.57 8.91
N GLY A 282 -9.63 -10.37 9.13
CA GLY A 282 -8.60 -10.51 8.10
C GLY A 282 -8.31 -9.22 7.32
N THR A 283 -9.10 -8.15 7.46
CA THR A 283 -8.74 -6.84 6.90
C THR A 283 -7.53 -6.26 7.65
N LEU A 284 -6.50 -5.87 6.88
CA LEU A 284 -5.31 -5.24 7.43
C LEU A 284 -5.52 -3.74 7.63
N THR A 285 -4.86 -3.20 8.64
CA THR A 285 -4.76 -1.75 8.88
C THR A 285 -3.34 -1.28 8.60
N LYS A 286 -3.21 -0.13 7.93
CA LYS A 286 -1.92 0.37 7.48
C LYS A 286 -1.78 1.87 7.72
N THR A 287 -0.58 2.30 8.07
CA THR A 287 -0.24 3.71 8.17
C THR A 287 1.16 4.03 7.66
N SER A 288 1.44 5.31 7.51
CA SER A 288 2.71 5.84 7.03
C SER A 288 3.15 7.05 7.82
N ILE A 289 4.47 7.21 7.96
CA ILE A 289 5.11 8.48 8.30
C ILE A 289 6.18 8.84 7.27
N MET A 290 6.36 10.14 7.04
CA MET A 290 7.45 10.69 6.25
C MET A 290 8.55 11.19 7.18
N LEU A 291 9.78 10.76 6.91
CA LEU A 291 10.96 11.19 7.65
C LEU A 291 11.66 12.38 6.99
N GLY A 292 12.42 13.15 7.75
CA GLY A 292 13.04 14.40 7.32
C GLY A 292 12.11 15.60 7.37
N CYS A 293 11.03 15.53 8.16
CA CYS A 293 10.13 16.65 8.48
C CYS A 293 10.64 17.48 9.66
N GLY A 294 11.65 17.01 10.39
CA GLY A 294 12.23 17.65 11.58
C GLY A 294 11.99 16.86 12.87
N GLU A 295 11.48 15.65 12.75
CA GLU A 295 11.28 14.72 13.86
C GLU A 295 12.61 14.18 14.38
N THR A 296 12.68 13.88 15.67
CA THR A 296 13.84 13.17 16.24
C THR A 296 13.63 11.66 16.18
N PRO A 297 14.71 10.86 16.25
CA PRO A 297 14.63 9.41 16.36
C PRO A 297 13.70 8.92 17.48
N ASP A 298 13.79 9.51 18.68
CA ASP A 298 12.96 9.15 19.83
C ASP A 298 11.47 9.41 19.59
N GLN A 299 11.14 10.51 18.89
CA GLN A 299 9.75 10.82 18.52
C GLN A 299 9.21 9.80 17.52
N VAL A 300 10.04 9.33 16.59
CA VAL A 300 9.66 8.27 15.65
C VAL A 300 9.40 6.97 16.40
N ILE A 301 10.28 6.56 17.31
CA ILE A 301 10.11 5.34 18.12
C ILE A 301 8.84 5.43 18.98
N SER A 302 8.64 6.55 19.68
CA SER A 302 7.42 6.82 20.46
C SER A 302 6.16 6.73 19.59
N THR A 303 6.22 7.25 18.37
CA THR A 303 5.13 7.14 17.39
C THR A 303 4.88 5.67 17.00
N MET A 304 5.92 4.88 16.74
CA MET A 304 5.80 3.45 16.42
C MET A 304 5.10 2.69 17.56
N GLU A 305 5.48 2.95 18.81
CA GLU A 305 4.85 2.32 19.97
C GLU A 305 3.36 2.66 20.07
N LYS A 306 2.98 3.93 19.88
CA LYS A 306 1.57 4.38 19.91
C LYS A 306 0.76 3.74 18.78
N VAL A 307 1.32 3.68 17.58
CA VAL A 307 0.71 3.04 16.40
C VAL A 307 0.51 1.54 16.63
N ARG A 308 1.51 0.85 17.18
CA ARG A 308 1.42 -0.58 17.48
C ARG A 308 0.41 -0.86 18.59
N ALA A 309 0.39 -0.04 19.64
CA ALA A 309 -0.60 -0.12 20.71
C ALA A 309 -2.03 0.11 20.21
N ALA A 310 -2.21 0.88 19.13
CA ALA A 310 -3.50 1.04 18.44
C ALA A 310 -3.88 -0.16 17.56
N GLY A 311 -3.06 -1.20 17.46
CA GLY A 311 -3.38 -2.43 16.74
C GLY A 311 -3.03 -2.42 15.25
N VAL A 312 -2.39 -1.36 14.73
CA VAL A 312 -2.12 -1.17 13.29
C VAL A 312 -1.14 -2.20 12.71
N ASP A 313 -1.55 -2.96 11.70
CA ASP A 313 -0.79 -4.12 11.22
C ASP A 313 0.49 -3.77 10.45
N VAL A 314 0.40 -2.73 9.61
CA VAL A 314 1.46 -2.37 8.67
C VAL A 314 1.88 -0.92 8.86
N MET A 315 3.19 -0.68 8.88
CA MET A 315 3.75 0.67 8.96
C MET A 315 4.72 0.93 7.81
N THR A 316 4.68 2.13 7.22
CA THR A 316 5.60 2.54 6.17
C THR A 316 6.39 3.79 6.55
N PHE A 317 7.69 3.79 6.23
CA PHE A 317 8.59 4.93 6.42
C PHE A 317 9.20 5.31 5.07
N GLY A 318 8.97 6.55 4.65
CA GLY A 318 9.55 7.13 3.44
C GLY A 318 10.23 8.46 3.71
N GLN A 319 11.20 8.85 2.89
CA GLN A 319 11.78 10.19 3.00
C GLN A 319 10.80 11.24 2.47
N TYR A 320 10.56 12.30 3.24
CA TYR A 320 9.85 13.48 2.78
C TYR A 320 10.59 14.11 1.60
N MET A 321 9.86 14.24 0.49
CA MET A 321 10.38 14.74 -0.76
C MET A 321 9.63 16.00 -1.13
N ARG A 322 10.29 17.13 -0.94
CA ARG A 322 9.69 18.45 -1.15
C ARG A 322 9.23 18.63 -2.61
N PRO A 323 7.93 18.76 -2.89
CA PRO A 323 7.44 18.81 -4.27
C PRO A 323 7.81 20.11 -5.00
N SER A 324 7.85 21.22 -4.27
CA SER A 324 8.21 22.53 -4.82
C SER A 324 8.70 23.48 -3.73
N LYS A 325 9.28 24.62 -4.12
CA LYS A 325 9.77 25.67 -3.19
C LYS A 325 8.66 26.30 -2.33
N ARG A 326 7.37 26.07 -2.65
CA ARG A 326 6.23 26.57 -1.85
C ARG A 326 5.90 25.67 -0.66
N HIS A 327 6.29 24.40 -0.71
CA HIS A 327 6.06 23.42 0.35
C HIS A 327 7.10 23.55 1.46
N MET A 328 6.85 22.93 2.61
CA MET A 328 7.79 22.92 3.73
C MET A 328 9.19 22.42 3.30
N PRO A 329 10.28 23.00 3.81
CA PRO A 329 11.63 22.52 3.50
C PRO A 329 11.84 21.10 4.01
N VAL A 330 12.76 20.35 3.37
CA VAL A 330 13.28 19.11 3.96
C VAL A 330 14.22 19.52 5.09
N SER A 331 14.05 18.92 6.27
CA SER A 331 14.90 19.20 7.44
C SER A 331 16.22 18.45 7.35
N GLU A 332 16.17 17.17 6.98
CA GLU A 332 17.31 16.28 6.85
C GLU A 332 17.01 15.15 5.85
N TYR A 333 18.07 14.52 5.31
CA TYR A 333 17.94 13.30 4.54
C TYR A 333 18.36 12.11 5.40
N VAL A 334 17.40 11.26 5.75
CA VAL A 334 17.63 10.06 6.54
C VAL A 334 18.43 9.03 5.73
N THR A 335 19.38 8.37 6.39
CA THR A 335 20.27 7.39 5.75
C THR A 335 19.56 6.06 5.52
N PRO A 336 19.92 5.28 4.47
CA PRO A 336 19.38 3.94 4.26
C PRO A 336 19.53 3.02 5.48
N GLU A 337 20.63 3.15 6.22
CA GLU A 337 20.90 2.40 7.44
C GLU A 337 19.90 2.73 8.56
N ALA A 338 19.51 4.00 8.71
CA ALA A 338 18.48 4.40 9.65
C ALA A 338 17.09 3.86 9.26
N PHE A 339 16.74 3.86 7.97
CA PHE A 339 15.52 3.21 7.50
C PHE A 339 15.51 1.72 7.83
N GLU A 340 16.62 1.01 7.62
CA GLU A 340 16.72 -0.42 7.94
C GLU A 340 16.58 -0.68 9.46
N LYS A 341 17.11 0.20 10.31
CA LYS A 341 16.90 0.11 11.76
C LYS A 341 15.43 0.28 12.15
N TYR A 342 14.73 1.25 11.59
CA TYR A 342 13.28 1.39 11.82
C TYR A 342 12.48 0.18 11.35
N ARG A 343 12.92 -0.45 10.25
CA ARG A 343 12.33 -1.71 9.78
C ARG A 343 12.47 -2.80 10.83
N SER A 344 13.70 -3.07 11.27
CA SER A 344 14.01 -4.11 12.26
C SER A 344 13.28 -3.87 13.58
N LEU A 345 13.34 -2.64 14.10
CA LEU A 345 12.65 -2.27 15.33
C LEU A 345 11.14 -2.45 15.23
N GLY A 346 10.52 -2.05 14.11
CA GLY A 346 9.09 -2.24 13.93
C GLY A 346 8.70 -3.72 13.83
N MET A 347 9.52 -4.55 13.17
CA MET A 347 9.30 -6.00 13.16
C MET A 347 9.41 -6.59 14.59
N GLU A 348 10.37 -6.14 15.40
CA GLU A 348 10.51 -6.54 16.81
C GLU A 348 9.32 -6.10 17.68
N MET A 349 8.77 -4.91 17.42
CA MET A 349 7.53 -4.41 18.06
C MET A 349 6.29 -5.23 17.70
N GLY A 350 6.38 -6.12 16.71
CA GLY A 350 5.29 -7.00 16.30
C GLY A 350 4.34 -6.39 15.28
N PHE A 351 4.79 -5.39 14.51
CA PHE A 351 4.12 -5.08 13.24
C PHE A 351 4.14 -6.32 12.34
N ARG A 352 3.04 -6.57 11.63
CA ARG A 352 2.99 -7.71 10.69
C ARG A 352 3.93 -7.49 9.52
N TYR A 353 4.12 -6.24 9.11
CA TYR A 353 5.06 -5.85 8.07
C TYR A 353 5.47 -4.38 8.22
N VAL A 354 6.73 -4.08 7.88
CA VAL A 354 7.26 -2.73 7.83
C VAL A 354 7.98 -2.50 6.51
N ALA A 355 7.50 -1.56 5.70
CA ALA A 355 8.26 -1.07 4.55
C ALA A 355 9.00 0.20 4.94
N SER A 356 10.32 0.20 4.85
CA SER A 356 11.14 1.33 5.28
C SER A 356 12.24 1.58 4.26
N GLY A 357 12.31 2.80 3.74
CA GLY A 357 13.36 3.17 2.80
C GLY A 357 13.17 4.57 2.21
N PRO A 358 14.23 5.20 1.67
CA PRO A 358 14.15 6.58 1.18
C PRO A 358 13.09 6.78 0.10
N MET A 359 12.94 5.81 -0.80
CA MET A 359 11.98 5.86 -1.90
C MET A 359 10.62 5.26 -1.55
N VAL A 360 10.43 4.69 -0.36
CA VAL A 360 9.14 4.11 0.05
C VAL A 360 8.06 5.21 0.10
N ARG A 361 6.85 4.82 -0.26
CA ARG A 361 5.61 5.60 -0.18
C ARG A 361 4.54 4.70 0.44
N SER A 362 3.46 5.29 0.94
CA SER A 362 2.30 4.55 1.45
C SER A 362 1.82 3.51 0.43
N SER A 363 1.72 3.89 -0.84
CA SER A 363 1.36 2.97 -1.94
C SER A 363 2.55 2.39 -2.72
N TYR A 364 3.73 2.29 -2.08
CA TYR A 364 4.89 1.70 -2.75
C TYR A 364 4.82 0.17 -2.78
N LYS A 365 4.94 -0.32 -4.01
CA LYS A 365 4.93 -1.71 -4.48
C LYS A 365 5.54 -2.76 -3.54
N ALA A 366 6.67 -2.45 -2.90
CA ALA A 366 7.34 -3.41 -2.02
C ALA A 366 6.41 -3.90 -0.92
N GLY A 367 5.54 -3.04 -0.37
CA GLY A 367 4.57 -3.47 0.63
C GLY A 367 3.43 -4.31 0.07
N GLU A 368 3.01 -4.07 -1.16
CA GLU A 368 1.83 -4.71 -1.75
C GLU A 368 2.05 -6.19 -2.06
N PHE A 369 3.26 -6.58 -2.47
CA PHE A 369 3.60 -7.99 -2.67
C PHE A 369 3.56 -8.77 -1.35
N TYR A 370 4.16 -8.22 -0.29
CA TYR A 370 4.15 -8.86 1.03
C TYR A 370 2.74 -8.89 1.62
N ILE A 371 1.99 -7.79 1.48
CA ILE A 371 0.58 -7.72 1.91
C ILE A 371 -0.27 -8.75 1.17
N LYS A 372 -0.11 -8.89 -0.15
CA LYS A 372 -0.80 -9.92 -0.94
C LYS A 372 -0.49 -11.32 -0.41
N ALA A 373 0.80 -11.64 -0.24
CA ALA A 373 1.22 -12.93 0.29
C ALA A 373 0.69 -13.19 1.71
N MET A 374 0.63 -12.16 2.55
CA MET A 374 0.06 -12.27 3.91
C MET A 374 -1.45 -12.54 3.88
N ILE A 375 -2.21 -11.81 3.06
CA ILE A 375 -3.66 -12.00 2.91
C ILE A 375 -3.95 -13.40 2.37
N GLU A 376 -3.19 -13.85 1.36
CA GLU A 376 -3.33 -15.19 0.79
C GLU A 376 -2.99 -16.28 1.81
N ALA A 377 -1.92 -16.11 2.60
CA ALA A 377 -1.55 -17.04 3.65
C ALA A 377 -2.58 -17.11 4.79
N ASP A 378 -3.19 -15.99 5.17
CA ASP A 378 -4.25 -15.96 6.18
C ASP A 378 -5.51 -16.66 5.66
N ARG A 379 -5.91 -16.37 4.42
CA ARG A 379 -7.06 -17.03 3.76
C ARG A 379 -6.87 -18.55 3.63
N ALA A 380 -5.64 -19.01 3.38
CA ALA A 380 -5.33 -20.43 3.29
C ALA A 380 -5.38 -21.15 4.66
N LYS A 381 -5.22 -20.42 5.76
CA LYS A 381 -5.29 -20.95 7.13
C LYS A 381 -6.70 -20.90 7.72
N ALA A 382 -7.58 -20.05 7.18
CA ALA A 382 -8.98 -20.02 7.58
C ALA A 382 -9.61 -21.39 7.26
N PRO A 383 -10.26 -22.07 8.23
CA PRO A 383 -10.94 -23.32 7.97
C PRO A 383 -11.98 -23.10 6.86
N LEU A 384 -12.06 -24.01 5.90
CA LEU A 384 -13.09 -24.02 4.86
C LEU A 384 -14.46 -24.03 5.53
N GLY A 385 -15.04 -22.84 5.74
CA GLY A 385 -16.38 -22.68 6.27
C GLY A 385 -17.36 -23.30 5.28
N ASN A 386 -18.18 -24.24 5.77
CA ASN A 386 -19.29 -24.85 5.06
C ASN A 386 -20.21 -23.79 4.44
N TYR A 387 -19.97 -23.41 3.18
CA TYR A 387 -20.98 -22.85 2.30
C TYR A 387 -21.52 -23.97 1.41
N GLY A 388 -22.30 -24.87 2.02
CA GLY A 388 -23.28 -25.67 1.29
C GLY A 388 -24.61 -24.90 1.26
N PRO A 389 -25.31 -24.80 0.12
CA PRO A 389 -26.59 -24.11 0.07
C PRO A 389 -27.62 -24.89 0.91
N GLN A 390 -28.08 -24.29 2.00
CA GLN A 390 -29.31 -24.71 2.65
C GLN A 390 -30.48 -24.30 1.75
N LEU A 391 -30.96 -25.25 0.95
CA LEU A 391 -32.30 -25.22 0.39
C LEU A 391 -33.28 -25.38 1.55
N GLU A 392 -33.87 -24.28 2.02
CA GLU A 392 -35.04 -24.32 2.89
C GLU A 392 -36.24 -24.80 2.06
N GLN A 393 -36.70 -26.01 2.36
CA GLN A 393 -38.07 -26.42 2.11
C GLN A 393 -38.92 -25.96 3.31
N SER A 394 -39.79 -24.99 3.07
CA SER A 394 -41.10 -24.86 3.74
C SER A 394 -42.02 -24.00 2.90
#